data_AF-A0A349YGR6-F1
#
_entry.id   AF-A0A349YGR6-F1
#
_cell.length_a   1.000
_cell.length_b   1.000
_cell.length_c   1.000
_cell.angle_alpha   90.00
_cell.angle_beta   90.00
_cell.angle_gamma   90.00
#
_symmetry.space_group_name_H-M   'P 1'
#
loop_
_entity.id
_entity.type
_entity.pdbx_description
1 polymer ?
#
loop_
_entity_poly.entity_id
_entity_poly.type
_entity_poly.pdbx_seq_one_letter_code
_entity_poly.pdbx_strand_id
1 'polypeptide(L)'
;MDFMGTKLEDIIVTLPFEDGTCAEYGVHSYFEVNNKKYFAMLPLIGKKQLDYTKSYQLYEVQEDEEHNPIVLYIEDDEEYAIAAKCFSEQLR
;
A
#
# COMPACT_ATOMS: atom_id res chain seq x y z
N MET A 1 -12.04 2.73 8.69
CA MET A 1 -10.71 2.13 8.53
C MET A 1 -9.81 3.29 8.18
N ASP A 2 -9.16 3.80 9.21
CA ASP A 2 -8.62 5.15 9.27
C ASP A 2 -7.15 4.98 9.65
N PHE A 3 -6.26 5.44 8.79
CA PHE A 3 -4.85 5.48 9.11
C PHE A 3 -4.53 6.91 9.55
N MET A 4 -4.20 7.09 10.82
CA MET A 4 -3.88 8.40 11.41
C MET A 4 -5.02 9.44 11.29
N GLY A 5 -6.27 8.99 11.36
CA GLY A 5 -7.44 9.86 11.21
C GLY A 5 -7.75 10.27 9.76
N THR A 6 -6.96 9.78 8.80
CA THR A 6 -7.18 9.96 7.36
C THR A 6 -7.74 8.66 6.77
N LYS A 7 -8.70 8.79 5.85
CA LYS A 7 -9.27 7.64 5.15
C LYS A 7 -8.24 7.08 4.18
N LEU A 8 -8.10 5.76 4.11
CA LEU A 8 -7.18 5.10 3.18
C LEU A 8 -7.38 5.55 1.73
N GLU A 9 -8.64 5.73 1.33
CA GLU A 9 -9.04 6.18 -0.01
C GLU A 9 -8.51 7.59 -0.35
N ASP A 10 -8.18 8.40 0.65
CA ASP A 10 -7.61 9.74 0.48
C ASP A 10 -6.07 9.71 0.48
N ILE A 11 -5.46 8.62 0.94
CA ILE A 11 -4.01 8.43 0.96
C ILE A 11 -3.55 8.09 -0.46
N ILE A 12 -2.85 9.04 -1.07
CA ILE A 12 -2.19 8.87 -2.37
C ILE A 12 -0.69 8.90 -2.15
N VAL A 13 -0.05 7.78 -2.49
CA VAL A 13 1.39 7.62 -2.47
C VAL A 13 1.92 7.89 -3.86
N THR A 14 2.86 8.83 -3.99
CA THR A 14 3.53 9.09 -5.26
C THR A 14 4.87 8.37 -5.27
N LEU A 15 5.01 7.37 -6.13
CA LEU A 15 6.26 6.62 -6.29
C LEU A 15 7.00 7.09 -7.55
N PRO A 16 8.23 7.61 -7.41
CA PRO A 16 9.09 7.90 -8.55
C PRO A 16 9.66 6.59 -9.11
N PHE A 17 9.52 6.38 -10.42
CA PHE A 17 10.14 5.27 -11.13
C PHE A 17 11.49 5.69 -11.69
N GLU A 18 12.38 4.72 -11.87
CA GLU A 18 13.72 4.93 -12.44
C GLU A 18 13.68 5.47 -13.89
N ASP A 19 12.56 5.31 -14.60
CA ASP A 19 12.33 5.86 -15.94
C ASP A 19 12.09 7.39 -15.94
N GLY A 20 12.04 8.02 -14.75
CA GLY A 20 11.77 9.45 -14.59
C GLY A 20 10.29 9.82 -14.54
N THR A 21 9.39 8.84 -14.62
CA THR A 21 7.95 9.02 -14.42
C THR A 21 7.60 8.87 -12.94
N CYS A 22 6.67 9.66 -12.43
CA CYS A 22 6.03 9.42 -11.13
C CYS A 22 4.67 8.78 -11.38
N ALA A 23 4.34 7.70 -10.68
CA ALA A 23 2.97 7.18 -10.67
C ALA A 23 2.35 7.30 -9.29
N GLU A 24 1.06 7.62 -9.30
CA GLU A 24 0.24 7.76 -8.10
C GLU A 24 -0.42 6.42 -7.79
N TYR A 25 -0.26 5.97 -6.55
CA TYR A 25 -0.85 4.76 -6.02
C TYR A 25 -1.81 5.15 -4.90
N GLY A 26 -3.01 4.58 -4.91
CA GLY A 26 -3.96 4.75 -3.81
C GLY A 26 -3.93 3.54 -2.89
N VAL A 27 -4.18 3.77 -1.60
CA VAL A 27 -4.28 2.68 -0.62
C VAL A 27 -5.66 2.04 -0.73
N HIS A 28 -5.69 0.78 -1.15
CA HIS A 28 -6.92 -0.01 -1.19
C HIS A 28 -7.29 -0.55 0.19
N SER A 29 -6.31 -1.02 0.96
CA SER A 29 -6.53 -1.61 2.28
C SER A 29 -5.26 -1.54 3.14
N TYR A 30 -5.44 -1.50 4.46
CA TYR A 30 -4.36 -1.66 5.43
C TYR A 30 -4.63 -2.86 6.32
N PHE A 31 -3.56 -3.57 6.68
CA PHE A 31 -3.64 -4.70 7.59
C PHE A 31 -2.31 -4.88 8.33
N GLU A 32 -2.33 -5.59 9.45
CA GLU A 32 -1.14 -5.88 10.25
C GLU A 32 -0.89 -7.38 10.26
N VAL A 33 0.35 -7.79 10.00
CA VAL A 33 0.78 -9.19 10.00
C VAL A 33 2.11 -9.29 10.75
N ASN A 34 2.23 -10.22 11.70
CA ASN A 34 3.46 -10.41 12.48
C ASN A 34 3.99 -9.11 13.16
N ASN A 35 3.11 -8.23 13.65
CA ASN A 35 3.45 -6.91 14.22
C ASN A 35 4.01 -5.90 13.21
N LYS A 36 3.92 -6.19 11.90
CA LYS A 36 4.28 -5.27 10.82
C LYS A 36 3.01 -4.81 10.12
N LYS A 37 2.95 -3.54 9.76
CA LYS A 37 1.81 -2.95 9.08
C LYS A 37 2.07 -2.98 7.59
N TYR A 38 1.05 -3.30 6.80
CA TYR A 38 1.13 -3.41 5.36
C TYR A 38 0.00 -2.64 4.68
N PHE A 39 0.34 -1.96 3.59
CA PHE A 39 -0.61 -1.34 2.69
C PHE A 39 -0.71 -2.13 1.39
N ALA A 40 -1.94 -2.51 1.04
CA ALA A 40 -2.28 -2.97 -0.29
C ALA A 40 -2.60 -1.75 -1.15
N MET A 41 -1.76 -1.49 -2.13
CA MET A 41 -1.90 -0.35 -3.03
C MET A 41 -2.20 -0.79 -4.45
N LEU A 42 -2.94 0.05 -5.17
CA LEU A 42 -3.17 -0.09 -6.60
C LEU A 42 -2.80 1.21 -7.30
N PRO A 43 -2.27 1.13 -8.53
CA PRO A 43 -2.05 2.32 -9.34
C PRO A 43 -3.40 3.01 -9.59
N LEU A 44 -3.39 4.34 -9.59
CA LEU A 44 -4.57 5.12 -9.90
C LEU A 44 -4.77 5.19 -11.41
N ILE A 45 -5.98 4.85 -11.87
CA ILE A 45 -6.43 5.06 -13.24
C ILE A 45 -7.26 6.36 -13.33
N GLY A 46 -6.71 7.35 -14.02
CA GLY A 46 -7.41 8.61 -14.31
C GLY A 46 -7.72 9.44 -13.06
N LYS A 47 -9.01 9.69 -12.78
CA LYS A 47 -9.49 10.61 -11.73
C LYS A 47 -9.40 10.02 -10.31
N LYS A 48 -8.22 9.57 -9.87
CA LYS A 48 -8.00 8.97 -8.54
C LYS A 48 -8.83 7.71 -8.27
N GLN A 49 -9.13 6.93 -9.32
CA GLN A 49 -9.80 5.66 -9.14
C GLN A 49 -8.74 4.55 -9.04
N LEU A 50 -8.85 3.65 -8.07
CA LEU A 50 -7.96 2.49 -7.98
C LEU A 50 -8.17 1.59 -9.20
N ASP A 51 -7.08 1.18 -9.84
CA ASP A 51 -7.13 0.25 -10.96
C ASP A 51 -7.21 -1.21 -10.47
N TYR A 52 -8.43 -1.68 -10.23
CA TYR A 52 -8.72 -3.06 -9.84
C TYR A 52 -8.36 -4.11 -10.90
N THR A 53 -7.97 -3.70 -12.12
CA THR A 53 -7.48 -4.62 -13.15
C THR A 53 -6.01 -5.00 -12.94
N LYS A 54 -5.31 -4.27 -12.07
CA LYS A 54 -3.90 -4.49 -11.74
C LYS A 54 -3.75 -5.32 -10.48
N SER A 55 -2.57 -5.91 -10.33
CA SER A 55 -2.21 -6.66 -9.12
C SER A 55 -1.95 -5.70 -7.97
N TYR A 56 -2.52 -6.00 -6.80
CA TYR A 56 -2.23 -5.31 -5.55
C TYR A 56 -0.74 -5.41 -5.25
N GLN A 57 -0.13 -4.26 -4.99
CA GLN A 57 1.26 -4.19 -4.53
C GLN A 57 1.24 -4.02 -3.02
N LEU A 58 1.96 -4.88 -2.32
CA LEU A 58 2.06 -4.85 -0.87
C LEU A 58 3.36 -4.16 -0.48
N TYR A 59 3.24 -3.22 0.43
CA TYR A 59 4.37 -2.50 0.99
C TYR A 59 4.24 -2.46 2.50
N GLU A 60 5.37 -2.57 3.20
CA GLU A 60 5.39 -2.31 4.64
C GLU A 60 5.14 -0.82 4.85
N VAL A 61 4.26 -0.46 5.79
CA VAL A 61 4.03 0.94 6.16
C VAL A 61 4.62 1.21 7.53
N GLN A 62 5.39 2.29 7.60
CA GLN A 62 5.95 2.82 8.84
C GLN A 62 5.47 4.26 9.07
N GLU A 63 5.70 4.75 10.28
CA GLU A 63 5.35 6.11 10.69
C GLU A 63 6.65 6.90 10.76
N ASP A 64 6.73 7.99 10.01
CA ASP A 64 7.86 8.93 10.14
C ASP A 64 7.73 9.82 11.39
N GLU A 65 8.73 10.67 11.66
CA GLU A 65 8.74 11.62 12.78
C GLU A 65 7.54 12.58 12.77
N GLU A 66 6.98 12.85 11.59
CA GLU A 66 5.78 13.69 11.41
C GLU A 66 4.45 12.91 11.44
N HIS A 67 4.47 11.62 11.81
CA HIS A 67 3.30 10.73 11.70
C HIS A 67 2.73 10.71 10.27
N ASN A 68 3.61 10.63 9.27
CA ASN A 68 3.20 10.38 7.89
C ASN A 68 3.41 8.91 7.55
N PRO A 69 2.50 8.27 6.78
CA PRO A 69 2.73 6.92 6.26
C PRO A 69 3.94 6.93 5.31
N ILE A 70 4.96 6.15 5.64
CA ILE A 70 6.04 5.82 4.73
C ILE A 70 5.86 4.39 4.27
N VAL A 71 5.76 4.19 2.96
CA VAL A 71 5.77 2.85 2.37
C VAL A 71 7.20 2.40 2.08
N LEU A 72 7.50 1.16 2.43
CA LEU A 72 8.79 0.51 2.26
C LEU A 72 8.62 -0.74 1.40
N TYR A 73 9.56 -0.95 0.49
CA TYR A 73 9.61 -2.17 -0.32
C TYR A 73 9.89 -3.35 0.58
N ILE A 74 9.10 -4.42 0.42
CA ILE A 74 9.34 -5.69 1.10
C ILE A 74 10.41 -6.42 0.27
N GLU A 75 11.63 -6.45 0.78
CA GLU A 75 12.76 -7.14 0.12
C GLU A 75 12.74 -8.66 0.34
N ASP A 76 12.04 -9.11 1.38
CA ASP A 76 11.97 -10.51 1.77
C ASP A 76 10.74 -11.21 1.15
N ASP A 77 10.99 -12.18 0.26
CA ASP A 77 9.92 -12.93 -0.42
C ASP A 77 9.02 -13.71 0.56
N GLU A 78 9.55 -14.21 1.68
CA GLU A 78 8.75 -14.94 2.68
C GLU A 78 7.77 -13.97 3.36
N GLU A 79 8.25 -12.79 3.73
CA GLU A 79 7.42 -11.72 4.29
C GLU A 79 6.32 -11.28 3.32
N TYR A 80 6.67 -11.05 2.05
CA TYR A 80 5.71 -10.69 1.02
C TYR A 80 4.64 -11.78 0.86
N ALA A 81 5.03 -13.06 0.82
CA ALA A 81 4.11 -14.18 0.71
C ALA A 81 3.14 -14.26 1.90
N ILE A 82 3.64 -13.99 3.12
CA ILE A 82 2.81 -13.96 4.34
C ILE A 82 1.82 -12.79 4.29
N ALA A 83 2.27 -11.60 3.92
CA ALA A 83 1.41 -10.43 3.76
C ALA A 83 0.34 -10.66 2.68
N ALA A 84 0.74 -11.22 1.53
CA ALA A 84 -0.17 -11.53 0.41
C ALA A 84 -1.19 -12.59 0.77
N LYS A 85 -0.79 -13.60 1.54
CA LYS A 85 -1.71 -14.61 2.05
C LYS A 85 -2.74 -13.98 2.98
N CYS A 86 -2.31 -13.17 3.96
CA CYS A 86 -3.20 -12.50 4.90
C CYS A 86 -4.20 -11.59 4.15
N PHE A 87 -3.71 -10.82 3.18
CA PHE A 87 -4.55 -9.98 2.33
C PHE A 87 -5.56 -10.79 1.51
N SER A 88 -5.11 -11.88 0.88
CA SER A 88 -5.98 -12.77 0.10
C SER A 88 -7.07 -13.43 0.97
N GLU A 89 -6.76 -13.75 2.24
CA GLU A 89 -7.74 -14.27 3.19
C GLU A 89 -8.75 -13.20 3.63
N GLN A 90 -8.37 -11.92 3.72
CA GLN A 90 -9.29 -10.82 4.02
C GLN A 90 -10.23 -10.48 2.86
N LEU A 91 -9.79 -10.64 1.61
CA LEU A 91 -10.60 -10.38 0.40
C LEU A 91 -11.65 -11.48 0.11
N ARG A 92 -11.72 -12.54 0.93
CA ARG A 92 -12.55 -13.72 0.69
C ARG A 92 -14.02 -13.55 1.07
#